data_AF-A0A662AM54-F1
#
_entry.id   AF-A0A662AM54-F1
#
_cell.length_a   1.000
_cell.length_b   1.000
_cell.length_c   1.000
_cell.angle_alpha   90.00
_cell.angle_beta   90.00
_cell.angle_gamma   90.00
#
_symmetry.space_group_name_H-M   'P 1'
#
loop_
_entity.id
_entity.type
_entity.pdbx_description
1 polymer ?
#
loop_
_entity_poly.entity_id
_entity_poly.type
_entity_poly.pdbx_seq_one_letter_code
_entity_poly.pdbx_strand_id
1 'polypeptide(L)'
;LLWKHPQTNRYSVHANTPLYSNGLLYCVSGYGKGGVQLKLSPDGNSVKETWRNSSLDTRMGGVVLINNHLYGSGDFSRKWVCLDWKTGNELDSSRVLKNGSLIYSDGMLYCYDQAGYVALVEPKNGGFNLISKFKVPYGYKQHWSHLVIHNKILYVRHGTSLMVYYIGN
;
A
#
# COMPACT_ATOMS: atom_id res chain seq x y z
N LEU A 1 9.73 14.82 -23.31
CA LEU A 1 9.68 14.46 -21.87
C LEU A 1 9.41 15.73 -21.08
N LEU A 2 8.27 15.84 -20.38
CA LEU A 2 7.90 17.08 -19.66
C LEU A 2 8.75 17.28 -18.41
N TRP A 3 8.94 16.23 -17.62
CA TRP A 3 9.79 16.26 -16.43
C TRP A 3 10.29 14.86 -16.08
N LYS A 4 11.28 14.79 -15.19
CA LYS A 4 11.75 13.57 -14.53
C LYS A 4 12.09 13.88 -13.07
N HIS A 5 11.82 12.95 -12.17
CA HIS A 5 12.18 13.09 -10.75
C HIS A 5 12.92 11.85 -10.26
N PRO A 6 14.12 11.97 -9.68
CA PRO A 6 14.87 10.82 -9.18
C PRO A 6 14.17 10.11 -8.02
N GLN A 7 13.99 8.80 -8.17
CA GLN A 7 13.51 7.88 -7.11
C GLN A 7 14.29 6.57 -7.09
N THR A 8 15.57 6.60 -7.47
CA THR A 8 16.43 5.42 -7.59
C THR A 8 16.52 4.62 -6.29
N ASN A 9 16.36 3.29 -6.41
CA ASN A 9 16.61 2.33 -5.34
C ASN A 9 17.71 1.34 -5.76
N ARG A 10 18.15 0.50 -4.81
CA ARG A 10 19.28 -0.44 -4.98
C ARG A 10 19.16 -1.38 -6.18
N TYR A 11 17.94 -1.74 -6.61
CA TYR A 11 17.70 -2.74 -7.65
C TYR A 11 16.98 -2.18 -8.88
N SER A 12 16.79 -0.86 -8.97
CA SER A 12 16.04 -0.21 -10.05
C SER A 12 14.62 -0.77 -10.27
N VAL A 13 13.97 -1.25 -9.20
CA VAL A 13 12.62 -1.85 -9.28
C VAL A 13 11.56 -0.84 -8.84
N HIS A 14 10.63 -0.51 -9.73
CA HIS A 14 9.51 0.39 -9.47
C HIS A 14 8.19 -0.29 -9.83
N ALA A 15 7.71 -1.18 -8.95
CA ALA A 15 6.52 -1.99 -9.23
C ALA A 15 5.19 -1.32 -8.83
N ASN A 16 5.23 -0.28 -7.99
CA ASN A 16 4.00 0.37 -7.52
C ASN A 16 3.48 1.37 -8.53
N THR A 17 2.16 1.40 -8.70
CA THR A 17 1.47 2.47 -9.43
C THR A 17 1.49 3.75 -8.59
N PRO A 18 1.90 4.91 -9.14
CA PRO A 18 1.80 6.19 -8.45
C PRO A 18 0.35 6.51 -8.04
N LEU A 19 0.18 7.05 -6.84
CA LEU A 19 -1.11 7.53 -6.36
C LEU A 19 -1.26 9.02 -6.69
N TYR A 20 -2.39 9.41 -7.28
CA TYR A 20 -2.71 10.81 -7.55
C TYR A 20 -3.91 11.26 -6.71
N SER A 21 -3.82 12.45 -6.12
CA SER A 21 -4.94 13.12 -5.46
C SER A 21 -4.73 14.63 -5.43
N ASN A 22 -5.69 15.41 -5.93
CA ASN A 22 -5.71 16.88 -5.83
C ASN A 22 -4.41 17.57 -6.27
N GLY A 23 -3.86 17.19 -7.43
CA GLY A 23 -2.61 17.77 -7.95
C GLY A 23 -1.33 17.25 -7.27
N LEU A 24 -1.44 16.32 -6.33
CA LEU A 24 -0.32 15.66 -5.67
C LEU A 24 -0.17 14.23 -6.18
N LEU A 25 1.05 13.86 -6.56
CA LEU A 25 1.47 12.52 -6.93
C LEU A 25 2.29 11.93 -5.79
N TYR A 26 2.08 10.66 -5.45
CA TYR A 26 2.93 9.92 -4.53
C TYR A 26 3.50 8.68 -5.21
N CYS A 27 4.82 8.59 -5.20
CA CYS A 27 5.57 7.47 -5.75
C CYS A 27 6.32 6.79 -4.61
N VAL A 28 6.30 5.46 -4.57
CA VAL A 28 6.94 4.68 -3.51
C VAL A 28 7.70 3.49 -4.07
N SER A 29 8.86 3.22 -3.48
CA SER A 29 9.68 2.06 -3.78
C SER A 29 10.24 1.44 -2.51
N GLY A 30 10.47 0.12 -2.57
CA GLY A 30 11.00 -0.65 -1.46
C GLY A 30 12.50 -0.49 -1.26
N TYR A 31 13.11 -1.46 -0.59
CA TYR A 31 14.54 -1.47 -0.29
C TYR A 31 15.02 -0.25 0.50
N GLY A 32 14.17 0.28 1.39
CA GLY A 32 14.48 1.42 2.24
C GLY A 32 14.45 2.77 1.53
N LYS A 33 14.06 2.82 0.24
CA LYS A 33 13.97 4.08 -0.50
C LYS A 33 12.78 4.93 -0.06
N GLY A 34 11.66 4.28 0.26
CA GLY A 34 10.47 4.94 0.74
C GLY A 34 9.69 5.66 -0.35
N GLY A 35 8.95 6.67 0.05
CA GLY A 35 8.07 7.44 -0.81
C GLY A 35 8.45 8.91 -0.95
N VAL A 36 7.98 9.50 -2.05
CA VAL A 36 8.08 10.91 -2.37
C VAL A 36 6.72 11.42 -2.84
N GLN A 37 6.29 12.54 -2.29
CA GLN A 37 5.15 13.27 -2.81
C GLN A 37 5.63 14.46 -3.66
N LEU A 38 5.01 14.61 -4.82
CA LEU A 38 5.28 15.63 -5.81
C LEU A 38 4.01 16.43 -6.06
N LYS A 39 4.10 17.74 -6.04
CA LYS A 39 3.05 18.64 -6.50
C LYS A 39 3.24 18.91 -7.99
N LEU A 40 2.24 18.60 -8.78
CA LEU A 40 2.18 18.90 -10.20
C LEU A 40 1.85 20.39 -10.40
N SER A 41 2.49 21.06 -11.37
CA SER A 41 2.06 22.39 -11.79
C SER A 41 0.67 22.32 -12.45
N PRO A 42 -0.11 23.42 -12.46
CA PRO A 42 -1.45 23.44 -13.05
C PRO A 42 -1.51 22.97 -14.51
N ASP A 43 -0.44 23.18 -15.27
CA ASP A 43 -0.29 22.78 -16.67
C ASP A 43 0.34 21.39 -16.87
N GLY A 44 0.72 20.69 -15.79
CA GLY A 44 1.35 19.37 -15.85
C GLY A 44 2.82 19.34 -16.28
N ASN A 45 3.42 20.49 -16.60
CA ASN A 45 4.74 20.55 -17.23
C ASN A 45 5.91 20.47 -16.24
N SER A 46 5.64 20.60 -14.93
CA SER A 46 6.68 20.51 -13.90
C SER A 46 6.16 19.86 -12.63
N VAL A 47 7.08 19.40 -11.80
CA VAL A 47 6.80 18.86 -10.48
C VAL A 47 7.69 19.53 -9.44
N LYS A 48 7.14 19.72 -8.23
CA LYS A 48 7.88 20.15 -7.06
C LYS A 48 7.73 19.10 -5.96
N GLU A 49 8.83 18.65 -5.40
CA GLU A 49 8.79 17.79 -4.21
C GLU A 49 8.17 18.53 -3.03
N THR A 50 7.18 17.91 -2.38
CA THR A 50 6.55 18.44 -1.17
C THR A 50 7.16 17.83 0.07
N TRP A 51 7.35 16.51 0.07
CA TRP A 51 8.00 15.78 1.16
C TRP A 51 8.50 14.40 0.70
N ARG A 52 9.37 13.80 1.53
CA ARG A 52 9.81 12.40 1.43
C ARG A 52 9.72 11.70 2.78
N ASN A 53 9.51 10.40 2.74
CA ASN A 53 9.44 9.55 3.92
C ASN A 53 10.07 8.18 3.60
N SER A 54 10.86 7.62 4.51
CA SER A 54 11.51 6.32 4.34
C SER A 54 10.84 5.17 5.11
N SER A 55 9.87 5.44 5.99
CA SER A 55 9.21 4.41 6.79
C SER A 55 8.16 3.63 6.00
N LEU A 56 7.41 4.30 5.12
CA LEU A 56 6.54 3.65 4.14
C LEU A 56 7.34 3.34 2.86
N ASP A 57 7.89 2.13 2.78
CA ASP A 57 8.73 1.66 1.67
C ASP A 57 8.18 0.39 1.02
N THR A 58 6.95 0.45 0.51
CA THR A 58 6.34 -0.73 -0.13
C THR A 58 7.08 -1.10 -1.41
N ARG A 59 7.46 -2.37 -1.56
CA ARG A 59 8.17 -2.86 -2.75
C ARG A 59 7.22 -3.14 -3.92
N MET A 60 6.07 -3.76 -3.63
CA MET A 60 5.13 -4.29 -4.62
C MET A 60 3.74 -4.55 -4.01
N GLY A 61 3.28 -3.67 -3.12
CA GLY A 61 2.02 -3.84 -2.40
C GLY A 61 0.97 -2.75 -2.69
N GLY A 62 1.38 -1.66 -3.34
CA GLY A 62 0.56 -0.46 -3.46
C GLY A 62 0.41 0.31 -2.15
N VAL A 63 -0.36 1.39 -2.23
CA VAL A 63 -0.76 2.25 -1.11
C VAL A 63 -2.21 2.68 -1.29
N VAL A 64 -2.87 3.04 -0.19
CA VAL A 64 -4.25 3.56 -0.20
C VAL A 64 -4.29 4.88 0.54
N LEU A 65 -4.94 5.89 -0.05
CA LEU A 65 -5.22 7.18 0.59
C LEU A 65 -6.68 7.23 1.05
N ILE A 66 -6.90 7.43 2.35
CA ILE A 66 -8.23 7.52 2.97
C ILE A 66 -8.26 8.79 3.84
N ASN A 67 -9.09 9.77 3.52
CA ASN A 67 -9.31 10.97 4.36
C ASN A 67 -8.00 11.58 4.91
N ASN A 68 -7.03 11.87 4.04
CA ASN A 68 -5.70 12.43 4.40
C ASN A 68 -4.72 11.45 5.08
N HIS A 69 -5.05 10.17 5.18
CA HIS A 69 -4.19 9.12 5.75
C HIS A 69 -3.72 8.19 4.63
N LEU A 70 -2.41 8.06 4.47
CA LEU A 70 -1.79 7.22 3.46
C LEU A 70 -1.28 5.93 4.09
N TYR A 71 -1.87 4.81 3.71
CA TYR A 71 -1.57 3.49 4.25
C TYR A 71 -0.71 2.67 3.28
N GLY A 72 0.25 1.93 3.82
CA GLY A 72 1.05 0.99 3.06
C GLY A 72 1.85 0.05 3.96
N SER A 73 2.46 -0.97 3.35
CA SER A 73 3.40 -1.85 4.03
C SER A 73 4.86 -1.44 3.73
N GLY A 74 5.79 -1.76 4.62
CA GLY A 74 7.22 -1.49 4.43
C GLY A 74 8.04 -2.75 4.19
N ASP A 75 8.83 -2.74 3.11
CA ASP A 75 9.71 -3.83 2.72
C ASP A 75 10.94 -3.93 3.63
N PHE A 76 11.68 -2.83 3.77
CA PHE A 76 12.84 -2.71 4.65
C PHE A 76 12.44 -2.33 6.07
N SER A 77 11.41 -1.49 6.26
CA SER A 77 10.98 -1.08 7.61
C SER A 77 10.26 -2.20 8.39
N ARG A 78 9.77 -3.23 7.67
CA ARG A 78 9.10 -4.42 8.21
C ARG A 78 7.90 -4.09 9.10
N LYS A 79 7.18 -3.02 8.76
CA LYS A 79 5.96 -2.57 9.45
C LYS A 79 4.97 -1.99 8.44
N TRP A 80 3.70 -2.01 8.81
CA TRP A 80 2.63 -1.27 8.14
C TRP A 80 2.63 0.15 8.69
N VAL A 81 2.43 1.13 7.82
CA VAL A 81 2.62 2.55 8.13
C VAL A 81 1.43 3.34 7.63
N CYS A 82 0.97 4.25 8.48
CA CYS A 82 0.04 5.32 8.13
C CYS A 82 0.81 6.63 8.17
N LEU A 83 0.80 7.38 7.06
CA LEU A 83 1.38 8.71 6.97
C LEU A 83 0.28 9.76 6.86
N ASP A 84 0.52 10.94 7.41
CA ASP A 84 -0.25 12.13 7.09
C ASP A 84 0.06 12.56 5.65
N TRP A 85 -0.96 12.64 4.81
CA TRP A 85 -0.80 12.94 3.38
C TRP A 85 -0.22 14.33 3.10
N LYS A 86 -0.45 15.30 3.99
CA LYS A 86 0.01 16.68 3.78
C LYS A 86 1.48 16.86 4.14
N THR A 87 1.92 16.17 5.20
CA THR A 87 3.24 16.39 5.82
C THR A 87 4.22 15.25 5.57
N GLY A 88 3.74 14.04 5.28
CA GLY A 88 4.57 12.83 5.17
C GLY A 88 5.00 12.26 6.52
N ASN A 89 4.50 12.81 7.63
CA ASN A 89 4.80 12.34 8.98
C ASN A 89 4.09 11.02 9.26
N GLU A 90 4.76 10.12 9.97
CA GLU A 90 4.15 8.88 10.44
C GLU A 90 3.13 9.18 11.55
N LEU A 91 1.89 8.74 11.34
CA LEU A 91 0.79 8.88 12.29
C LEU A 91 0.62 7.63 13.15
N ASP A 92 0.76 6.45 12.53
CA ASP A 92 0.71 5.16 13.22
C ASP A 92 1.52 4.10 12.47
N SER A 93 1.86 3.02 13.17
CA SER A 93 2.43 1.82 12.55
C SER A 93 2.09 0.53 13.26
N SER A 94 2.07 -0.57 12.51
CA SER A 94 1.78 -1.91 13.04
C SER A 94 2.74 -2.97 12.52
N ARG A 95 3.12 -3.90 13.39
CA ARG A 95 3.95 -5.08 13.06
C ARG A 95 3.18 -6.40 13.13
N VAL A 96 1.85 -6.33 13.28
CA VAL A 96 0.98 -7.50 13.44
C VAL A 96 0.98 -8.40 12.19
N LEU A 97 1.25 -7.82 11.03
CA LEU A 97 1.36 -8.48 9.74
C LEU A 97 2.77 -8.32 9.16
N LYS A 98 3.19 -9.26 8.31
CA LYS A 98 4.38 -9.07 7.47
C LYS A 98 4.11 -8.07 6.35
N ASN A 99 5.14 -7.67 5.60
CA ASN A 99 4.96 -6.81 4.44
C ASN A 99 4.08 -7.49 3.38
N GLY A 100 3.33 -6.70 2.62
CA GLY A 100 2.23 -7.22 1.82
C GLY A 100 1.55 -6.19 0.93
N SER A 101 0.43 -6.60 0.33
CA SER A 101 -0.44 -5.76 -0.49
C SER A 101 -1.71 -5.37 0.28
N LEU A 102 -2.34 -4.27 -0.13
CA LEU A 102 -3.58 -3.80 0.46
C LEU A 102 -4.55 -3.24 -0.59
N ILE A 103 -5.84 -3.37 -0.28
CA ILE A 103 -6.95 -2.68 -0.95
C ILE A 103 -7.91 -2.15 0.11
N TYR A 104 -8.83 -1.27 -0.28
CA TYR A 104 -9.82 -0.68 0.60
C TYR A 104 -11.21 -0.82 -0.01
N SER A 105 -12.17 -1.26 0.80
CA SER A 105 -13.60 -1.35 0.44
C SER A 105 -14.43 -1.21 1.71
N ASP A 106 -15.59 -0.55 1.59
CA ASP A 106 -16.63 -0.52 2.64
C ASP A 106 -16.11 -0.13 4.03
N GLY A 107 -15.23 0.87 4.11
CA GLY A 107 -14.69 1.34 5.38
C GLY A 107 -13.47 0.58 5.88
N MET A 108 -13.08 -0.52 5.24
CA MET A 108 -12.09 -1.47 5.75
C MET A 108 -10.90 -1.63 4.82
N LEU A 109 -9.71 -1.77 5.42
CA LEU A 109 -8.51 -2.22 4.74
C LEU A 109 -8.48 -3.75 4.70
N TYR A 110 -8.22 -4.30 3.52
CA TYR A 110 -7.94 -5.72 3.31
C TYR A 110 -6.46 -5.87 3.01
N CYS A 111 -5.73 -6.44 3.96
CA CYS A 111 -4.28 -6.59 3.89
C CYS A 111 -3.92 -8.05 3.62
N TYR A 112 -3.07 -8.32 2.63
CA TYR A 112 -2.54 -9.65 2.36
C TYR A 112 -1.03 -9.68 2.51
N ASP A 113 -0.54 -10.41 3.52
CA ASP A 113 0.86 -10.39 3.90
C ASP A 113 1.68 -11.56 3.33
N GLN A 114 3.01 -11.40 3.36
CA GLN A 114 3.94 -12.44 2.91
C GLN A 114 3.95 -13.70 3.78
N ALA A 115 3.36 -13.65 4.97
CA ALA A 115 3.11 -14.85 5.76
C ALA A 115 1.79 -15.53 5.33
N GLY A 116 1.08 -15.06 4.32
CA GLY A 116 -0.12 -15.69 3.78
C GLY A 116 -1.39 -15.42 4.60
N TYR A 117 -1.40 -14.38 5.43
CA TYR A 117 -2.61 -13.93 6.12
C TYR A 117 -3.34 -12.88 5.29
N VAL A 118 -4.64 -13.09 5.09
CA VAL A 118 -5.56 -12.02 4.73
C VAL A 118 -6.16 -11.48 6.02
N ALA A 119 -6.07 -10.17 6.20
CA ALA A 119 -6.51 -9.47 7.40
C ALA A 119 -7.49 -8.35 7.05
N LEU A 120 -8.53 -8.23 7.86
CA LEU A 120 -9.48 -7.13 7.82
C LEU A 120 -9.09 -6.13 8.91
N VAL A 121 -8.79 -4.88 8.52
CA VAL A 121 -8.26 -3.85 9.40
C VAL A 121 -9.13 -2.60 9.30
N GLU A 122 -9.57 -2.09 10.44
CA GLU A 122 -10.28 -0.82 10.54
C GLU A 122 -9.26 0.33 10.61
N PRO A 123 -9.28 1.29 9.65
CA PRO A 123 -8.33 2.40 9.57
C PRO A 123 -8.70 3.58 10.51
N LYS A 124 -9.27 3.30 11.69
CA LYS A 124 -9.86 4.32 12.57
C LYS A 124 -8.83 5.35 13.02
N ASN A 125 -9.08 6.63 12.73
CA ASN A 125 -8.23 7.77 13.09
C ASN A 125 -6.75 7.62 12.71
N GLY A 126 -6.46 7.07 11.53
CA GLY A 126 -5.08 6.84 11.10
C GLY A 126 -4.47 5.54 11.62
N GLY A 127 -5.18 4.75 12.43
CA GLY A 127 -4.65 3.55 13.04
C GLY A 127 -4.77 2.27 12.20
N PHE A 128 -4.18 1.17 12.69
CA PHE A 128 -4.35 -0.18 12.16
C PHE A 128 -5.07 -1.11 13.16
N ASN A 129 -6.38 -0.95 13.32
CA ASN A 129 -7.16 -1.79 14.24
C ASN A 129 -7.54 -3.14 13.56
N LEU A 130 -6.83 -4.21 13.91
CA LEU A 130 -7.08 -5.55 13.35
C LEU A 130 -8.41 -6.10 13.86
N ILE A 131 -9.36 -6.35 12.96
CA ILE A 131 -10.66 -6.95 13.29
C ILE A 131 -10.58 -8.47 13.23
N SER A 132 -10.05 -9.01 12.14
CA SER A 132 -9.91 -10.45 11.96
C SER A 132 -8.82 -10.77 10.94
N LYS A 133 -8.35 -12.03 10.94
CA LYS A 133 -7.47 -12.55 9.91
C LYS A 133 -7.63 -14.05 9.74
N PHE A 134 -7.35 -14.55 8.55
CA PHE A 134 -7.28 -15.97 8.27
C PHE A 134 -6.07 -16.29 7.39
N LYS A 135 -5.63 -17.54 7.45
CA LYS A 135 -4.53 -18.05 6.64
C LYS A 135 -5.08 -18.54 5.30
N VAL A 136 -4.46 -18.12 4.20
CA VAL A 136 -4.79 -18.63 2.86
C VAL A 136 -4.42 -20.13 2.78
N PRO A 137 -5.38 -21.03 2.50
CA PRO A 137 -5.20 -22.47 2.69
C PRO A 137 -4.50 -23.18 1.52
N TYR A 138 -4.61 -22.65 0.29
CA TYR A 138 -4.13 -23.32 -0.92
C TYR A 138 -3.10 -22.48 -1.68
N GLY A 139 -2.41 -23.12 -2.64
CA GLY A 139 -1.37 -22.53 -3.45
C GLY A 139 0.04 -22.79 -2.92
N TYR A 140 1.05 -22.27 -3.63
CA TYR A 140 2.46 -22.51 -3.33
C TYR A 140 3.32 -21.27 -3.62
N LYS A 141 4.48 -21.21 -2.97
CA LYS A 141 5.51 -20.15 -3.06
C LYS A 141 5.08 -18.82 -2.41
N GLN A 142 5.33 -17.69 -3.08
CA GLN A 142 5.25 -16.37 -2.47
C GLN A 142 3.84 -15.81 -2.49
N HIS A 143 3.43 -15.21 -1.38
CA HIS A 143 2.18 -14.48 -1.22
C HIS A 143 2.33 -13.03 -1.72
N TRP A 144 2.54 -12.85 -3.02
CA TRP A 144 2.74 -11.53 -3.66
C TRP A 144 1.54 -11.04 -4.49
N SER A 145 0.42 -11.76 -4.50
CA SER A 145 -0.74 -11.32 -5.27
C SER A 145 -1.36 -10.05 -4.69
N HIS A 146 -1.96 -9.24 -5.55
CA HIS A 146 -2.89 -8.21 -5.12
C HIS A 146 -4.28 -8.82 -4.94
N LEU A 147 -4.99 -8.35 -3.92
CA LEU A 147 -6.39 -8.69 -3.69
C LEU A 147 -7.28 -8.00 -4.72
N VAL A 148 -8.41 -8.61 -5.05
CA VAL A 148 -9.46 -7.99 -5.88
C VAL A 148 -10.79 -8.20 -5.17
N ILE A 149 -11.60 -7.14 -5.09
CA ILE A 149 -12.98 -7.21 -4.63
C ILE A 149 -13.90 -6.83 -5.78
N HIS A 150 -14.92 -7.65 -6.03
CA HIS A 150 -15.99 -7.35 -6.97
C HIS A 150 -17.30 -7.98 -6.50
N ASN A 151 -18.40 -7.23 -6.50
CA ASN A 151 -19.73 -7.69 -6.08
C ASN A 151 -19.74 -8.44 -4.74
N LYS A 152 -19.10 -7.87 -3.71
CA LYS A 152 -18.96 -8.48 -2.37
C LYS A 152 -18.24 -9.84 -2.37
N ILE A 153 -17.43 -10.10 -3.39
CA ILE A 153 -16.56 -11.27 -3.47
C ILE A 153 -15.11 -10.81 -3.42
N LEU A 154 -14.36 -11.36 -2.45
CA LEU A 154 -12.91 -11.20 -2.35
C LEU A 154 -12.22 -12.37 -3.08
N TYR A 155 -11.36 -12.01 -4.02
CA TYR A 155 -10.53 -12.93 -4.78
C TYR A 155 -9.09 -12.87 -4.28
N VAL A 156 -8.53 -14.03 -3.93
CA VAL A 156 -7.16 -14.17 -3.43
C VAL A 156 -6.45 -15.22 -4.27
N ARG A 157 -5.43 -14.82 -5.04
CA ARG A 157 -4.63 -15.74 -5.84
C ARG A 157 -3.39 -16.18 -5.06
N HIS A 158 -3.04 -17.46 -5.12
CA HIS A 158 -1.76 -17.95 -4.60
C HIS A 158 -1.23 -19.09 -5.48
N GLY A 159 -0.12 -18.86 -6.17
CA GLY A 159 0.38 -19.79 -7.18
C GLY A 159 -0.67 -20.01 -8.29
N THR A 160 -1.10 -21.27 -8.44
CA THR A 160 -2.14 -21.72 -9.38
C THR A 160 -3.54 -21.78 -8.78
N SER A 161 -3.69 -21.50 -7.48
CA SER A 161 -4.98 -21.50 -6.79
C SER A 161 -5.61 -20.11 -6.75
N LEU A 162 -6.94 -20.07 -6.87
CA LEU A 162 -7.76 -18.88 -6.65
C LEU A 162 -8.76 -19.21 -5.54
N MET A 163 -8.63 -18.54 -4.40
CA MET A 163 -9.59 -18.63 -3.32
C MET A 163 -10.59 -17.49 -3.45
N VAL A 164 -11.86 -17.81 -3.17
CA VAL A 164 -12.99 -16.90 -3.37
C VAL A 164 -13.77 -16.87 -2.07
N TYR A 165 -13.98 -15.67 -1.52
CA TYR A 165 -14.67 -15.47 -0.25
C TYR A 165 -15.84 -14.49 -0.46
N TYR A 166 -17.02 -14.86 0.00
CA TYR A 166 -18.12 -13.90 0.14
C TYR A 166 -17.85 -13.01 1.35
N ILE A 167 -17.90 -11.70 1.15
CA ILE A 167 -17.63 -10.66 2.16
C ILE A 167 -18.83 -9.73 2.35
N GLY A 168 -20.00 -10.12 1.85
CA GLY A 168 -21.24 -9.41 2.12
C GLY A 168 -21.81 -9.78 3.48
N ASN A 169 -22.67 -8.89 3.99
CA ASN A 169 -23.57 -9.19 5.11
C ASN A 169 -24.56 -10.30 4.72
#